data_AF-G7M2D1-F1
#
_entry.id   AF-G7M2D1-F1
#
_cell.length_a   1.000
_cell.length_b   1.000
_cell.length_c   1.000
_cell.angle_alpha   90.00
_cell.angle_beta   90.00
_cell.angle_gamma   90.00
#
_symmetry.space_group_name_H-M   'P 1'
#
loop_
_entity.id
_entity.type
_entity.pdbx_description
1 polymer ?
#
loop_
_entity_poly.entity_id
_entity_poly.type
_entity_poly.pdbx_seq_one_letter_code
_entity_poly.pdbx_strand_id
1 'polypeptide(L)'
;MELIYIDELFKKLGLNMPKLEVLIPNAKLYKTMLLQPVGDIIAGNYYVRNENQDLACQKFRNFFELASSENIELAVTPEYSCPWSVLEEEISNDIYPSEKNIWVVGMESIMQEEFREFISRNSNIHWIYEEELFKFICTDKFLDPVCYLFNTHSIIDGTPQKVAIVQFKTNPMAGTEFERDKLLCGNKIYAIRNDENSINLTTIICSDALEFEMTNFNIYKPYLLIHIQLNKEPFNSSFSNYRENYYKINKECNKDILTLNWAHKTALVGNELLFGGSALYTKCLKVNLSDDRINQNHKKGLYYTYWNPVYTNAFYLNYDEAIFLFENTKVSQAASSPPNQNGSTGPKMKSIFKWNSKWIEKENANDCFSDLCTDVGIDFSYINSLNLQPINIERLILLSTGLISEQGHIKPKNLKSFRIESSTDEAIKRYTFAQHPNAESKEFRKQGLMKFGKLITTILNKSSNFPKNIKDLYGNFEINYNPNSINNSYYFNIYSKDKKIPATVVYLGLETDNNVKKMFDKIANLLKDSQSEYRLVIWYESIEGIKKYFKNNKPKITKSSAVKRESFRKGE
;
A
#
# COMPACT_ATOMS: atom_id res chain seq x y z
N MET A 1 -7.21 2.86 -28.06
CA MET A 1 -7.89 2.22 -26.92
C MET A 1 -9.30 2.77 -26.83
N GLU A 2 -10.31 1.91 -26.93
CA GLU A 2 -11.74 2.25 -26.88
C GLU A 2 -12.33 1.85 -25.53
N LEU A 3 -13.05 2.75 -24.87
CA LEU A 3 -13.74 2.45 -23.60
C LEU A 3 -15.17 1.95 -23.88
N ILE A 4 -15.50 0.76 -23.38
CA ILE A 4 -16.81 0.12 -23.57
C ILE A 4 -17.55 -0.02 -22.25
N TYR A 5 -18.75 0.55 -22.15
CA TYR A 5 -19.63 0.38 -21.00
C TYR A 5 -20.44 -0.92 -21.11
N ILE A 6 -20.27 -1.80 -20.12
CA ILE A 6 -20.82 -3.16 -20.18
C ILE A 6 -22.34 -3.22 -19.98
N ASP A 7 -22.91 -2.28 -19.22
CA ASP A 7 -24.36 -2.20 -19.00
C ASP A 7 -25.15 -1.98 -20.31
N GLU A 8 -24.55 -1.31 -21.30
CA GLU A 8 -25.14 -1.12 -22.62
C GLU A 8 -25.11 -2.40 -23.46
N LEU A 9 -24.04 -3.19 -23.34
CA LEU A 9 -23.90 -4.47 -24.04
C LEU A 9 -24.83 -5.53 -23.44
N PHE A 10 -24.97 -5.56 -22.12
CA PHE A 10 -25.83 -6.50 -21.41
C PHE A 10 -27.29 -6.41 -21.86
N LYS A 11 -27.82 -5.19 -22.02
CA LYS A 11 -29.16 -4.97 -22.55
C LYS A 11 -29.35 -5.59 -23.94
N LYS A 12 -28.33 -5.49 -24.81
CA LYS A 12 -28.37 -6.07 -26.17
C LYS A 12 -28.31 -7.61 -26.14
N LEU A 13 -27.63 -8.17 -25.15
CA LEU A 13 -27.50 -9.62 -24.95
C LEU A 13 -28.68 -10.23 -24.16
N GLY A 14 -29.68 -9.44 -23.78
CA GLY A 14 -30.81 -9.94 -22.98
C GLY A 14 -30.43 -10.29 -21.54
N LEU A 15 -29.38 -9.67 -20.98
CA LEU A 15 -28.88 -9.90 -19.63
C LEU A 15 -29.13 -8.69 -18.73
N ASN A 16 -29.52 -8.94 -17.47
CA ASN A 16 -29.58 -7.88 -16.47
C ASN A 16 -28.17 -7.46 -16.05
N MET A 17 -27.93 -6.17 -15.81
CA MET A 17 -26.69 -5.76 -15.13
C MET A 17 -26.82 -6.11 -13.65
N PRO A 18 -25.97 -6.97 -13.06
CA PRO A 18 -26.06 -7.27 -11.64
C PRO A 18 -25.72 -6.05 -10.80
N LYS A 19 -26.31 -5.96 -9.62
CA LYS A 19 -26.04 -4.88 -8.67
C LYS A 19 -24.80 -5.21 -7.83
N LEU A 20 -23.63 -5.07 -8.44
CA LEU A 20 -22.34 -5.34 -7.81
C LEU A 20 -22.12 -4.44 -6.60
N GLU A 21 -21.87 -5.03 -5.43
CA GLU A 21 -21.83 -4.31 -4.15
C GLU A 21 -20.71 -3.28 -4.15
N VAL A 22 -19.51 -3.63 -4.63
CA VAL A 22 -18.35 -2.73 -4.72
C VAL A 22 -18.62 -1.46 -5.52
N LEU A 23 -19.59 -1.48 -6.44
CA LEU A 23 -19.91 -0.37 -7.33
C LEU A 23 -21.02 0.55 -6.84
N ILE A 24 -21.69 0.20 -5.73
CA ILE A 24 -22.77 1.02 -5.16
C ILE A 24 -22.15 2.21 -4.40
N PRO A 25 -22.51 3.46 -4.74
CA PRO A 25 -21.92 4.66 -4.12
C PRO A 25 -22.54 4.98 -2.74
N ASN A 26 -22.53 4.00 -1.83
CA ASN A 26 -23.11 4.07 -0.50
C ASN A 26 -22.01 4.09 0.60
N ALA A 27 -22.42 4.22 1.87
CA ALA A 27 -21.50 4.24 3.01
C ALA A 27 -21.07 2.85 3.52
N LYS A 28 -21.55 1.75 2.90
CA LYS A 28 -21.16 0.40 3.33
C LYS A 28 -19.72 0.11 2.96
N LEU A 29 -19.06 -0.72 3.76
CA LEU A 29 -17.77 -1.30 3.41
C LEU A 29 -17.96 -2.43 2.39
N TYR A 30 -16.90 -2.76 1.68
CA TYR A 30 -16.79 -4.02 0.92
C TYR A 30 -15.51 -4.73 1.33
N LYS A 31 -15.51 -6.06 1.25
CA LYS A 31 -14.30 -6.86 1.38
C LYS A 31 -13.62 -6.97 0.02
N THR A 32 -12.31 -6.86 0.05
CA THR A 32 -11.44 -7.12 -1.09
C THR A 32 -10.46 -8.21 -0.70
N MET A 33 -10.28 -9.18 -1.58
CA MET A 33 -9.26 -10.22 -1.44
C MET A 33 -8.29 -10.15 -2.62
N LEU A 34 -6.99 -10.03 -2.34
CA LEU A 34 -5.96 -9.93 -3.36
C LEU A 34 -5.02 -11.12 -3.22
N LEU A 35 -4.77 -11.84 -4.32
CA LEU A 35 -3.71 -12.84 -4.38
C LEU A 35 -2.44 -12.19 -4.90
N GLN A 36 -1.36 -12.24 -4.12
CA GLN A 36 -0.01 -11.89 -4.56
C GLN A 36 0.85 -13.18 -4.49
N PRO A 37 0.95 -13.94 -5.59
CA PRO A 37 1.65 -15.21 -5.62
C PRO A 37 3.16 -15.02 -5.84
N VAL A 38 3.93 -16.05 -5.45
CA VAL A 38 5.30 -16.29 -5.93
C VAL A 38 5.30 -17.50 -6.86
N GLY A 39 6.02 -17.39 -7.97
CA GLY A 39 6.24 -18.48 -8.91
C GLY A 39 7.39 -18.18 -9.87
N ASP A 40 7.80 -19.21 -10.61
CA ASP A 40 8.70 -19.07 -11.75
C ASP A 40 7.86 -18.93 -13.01
N ILE A 41 8.10 -17.87 -13.78
CA ILE A 41 7.38 -17.53 -15.00
C ILE A 41 8.29 -17.76 -16.20
N ILE A 42 7.80 -18.61 -17.09
CA ILE A 42 8.44 -18.91 -18.37
C ILE A 42 7.72 -18.16 -19.48
N ALA A 43 8.50 -17.60 -20.39
CA ALA A 43 8.03 -16.98 -21.60
C ALA A 43 8.63 -17.72 -22.81
N GLY A 44 7.77 -18.24 -23.67
CA GLY A 44 8.12 -18.89 -24.93
C GLY A 44 7.57 -18.13 -26.13
N ASN A 45 7.69 -18.74 -27.31
CA ASN A 45 7.19 -18.13 -28.56
C ASN A 45 5.65 -18.01 -28.59
N TYR A 46 4.95 -18.77 -27.77
CA TYR A 46 3.48 -18.92 -27.83
C TYR A 46 2.82 -18.79 -26.45
N TYR A 47 3.59 -18.52 -25.40
CA TYR A 47 3.05 -18.46 -24.05
C TYR A 47 3.88 -17.62 -23.09
N VAL A 48 3.23 -17.12 -22.05
CA VAL A 48 3.75 -16.58 -20.81
C VAL A 48 2.89 -17.17 -19.69
N ARG A 49 3.50 -18.00 -18.84
CA ARG A 49 2.78 -18.82 -17.86
C ARG A 49 3.66 -19.26 -16.70
N ASN A 50 3.05 -19.84 -15.67
CA ASN A 50 3.76 -20.50 -14.59
C ASN A 50 4.56 -21.70 -15.12
N GLU A 51 5.80 -21.85 -14.68
CA GLU A 51 6.61 -23.03 -14.96
C GLU A 51 6.07 -24.26 -14.23
N ASN A 52 5.78 -24.11 -12.93
CA ASN A 52 5.16 -25.15 -12.12
C ASN A 52 3.63 -25.00 -12.13
N GLN A 53 3.01 -25.60 -13.16
CA GLN A 53 1.58 -25.57 -13.37
C GLN A 53 0.79 -26.20 -12.21
N ASP A 54 1.25 -27.31 -11.64
CA ASP A 54 0.54 -27.99 -10.55
C ASP A 54 0.45 -27.12 -9.28
N LEU A 55 1.57 -26.49 -8.91
CA LEU A 55 1.63 -25.60 -7.76
C LEU A 55 0.77 -24.35 -7.99
N ALA A 56 0.82 -23.77 -9.20
CA ALA A 56 -0.03 -22.65 -9.56
C ALA A 56 -1.52 -23.06 -9.46
N CYS A 57 -1.91 -24.19 -10.04
CA CYS A 57 -3.28 -24.68 -9.96
C CYS A 57 -3.76 -24.83 -8.51
N GLN A 58 -2.94 -25.45 -7.65
CA GLN A 58 -3.28 -25.59 -6.22
C GLN A 58 -3.48 -24.25 -5.52
N LYS A 59 -2.57 -23.28 -5.74
CA LYS A 59 -2.64 -21.94 -5.15
C LYS A 59 -3.90 -21.21 -5.55
N PHE A 60 -4.25 -21.24 -6.84
CA PHE A 60 -5.41 -20.51 -7.37
C PHE A 60 -6.75 -21.17 -6.98
N ARG A 61 -6.85 -22.50 -7.00
CA ARG A 61 -8.04 -23.21 -6.50
C ARG A 61 -8.34 -22.88 -5.04
N ASN A 62 -7.31 -23.01 -4.18
CA ASN A 62 -7.46 -22.66 -2.76
C ASN A 62 -7.81 -21.17 -2.55
N PHE A 63 -7.36 -20.28 -3.45
CA PHE A 63 -7.74 -18.87 -3.42
C PHE A 63 -9.22 -18.66 -3.76
N PHE A 64 -9.73 -19.30 -4.82
CA PHE A 64 -11.14 -19.17 -5.22
C PHE A 64 -12.09 -19.85 -4.23
N GLU A 65 -11.72 -21.01 -3.69
CA GLU A 65 -12.43 -21.64 -2.57
C GLU A 65 -12.54 -20.69 -1.37
N LEU A 66 -11.42 -20.06 -0.98
CA LEU A 66 -11.39 -19.10 0.11
C LEU A 66 -12.23 -17.86 -0.20
N ALA A 67 -12.10 -17.28 -1.40
CA ALA A 67 -12.86 -16.11 -1.83
C ALA A 67 -14.38 -16.37 -1.87
N SER A 68 -14.78 -17.57 -2.30
CA SER A 68 -16.17 -18.02 -2.30
C SER A 68 -16.68 -18.18 -0.86
N SER A 69 -15.94 -18.91 -0.01
CA SER A 69 -16.30 -19.18 1.39
C SER A 69 -16.45 -17.91 2.25
N GLU A 70 -15.60 -16.92 2.02
CA GLU A 70 -15.63 -15.62 2.72
C GLU A 70 -16.63 -14.61 2.12
N ASN A 71 -17.29 -15.00 1.03
CA ASN A 71 -18.22 -14.20 0.23
C ASN A 71 -17.63 -12.83 -0.13
N ILE A 72 -16.48 -12.85 -0.78
CA ILE A 72 -15.72 -11.65 -1.11
C ILE A 72 -16.38 -10.85 -2.24
N GLU A 73 -16.65 -9.56 -2.00
CA GLU A 73 -17.28 -8.68 -3.00
C GLU A 73 -16.36 -8.32 -4.17
N LEU A 74 -15.04 -8.21 -3.95
CA LEU A 74 -14.02 -8.00 -4.98
C LEU A 74 -12.80 -8.91 -4.77
N ALA A 75 -12.59 -9.88 -5.65
CA ALA A 75 -11.36 -10.69 -5.66
C ALA A 75 -10.47 -10.30 -6.85
N VAL A 76 -9.15 -10.23 -6.68
CA VAL A 76 -8.22 -9.82 -7.74
C VAL A 76 -6.95 -10.69 -7.77
N THR A 77 -6.48 -11.04 -8.97
CA THR A 77 -5.20 -11.74 -9.21
C THR A 77 -4.33 -10.97 -10.23
N PRO A 78 -2.99 -11.13 -10.23
CA PRO A 78 -2.10 -10.36 -11.10
C PRO A 78 -2.10 -10.87 -12.56
N GLU A 79 -1.42 -10.13 -13.45
CA GLU A 79 -1.19 -10.49 -14.85
C GLU A 79 -0.44 -11.83 -15.00
N TYR A 80 -0.72 -12.60 -16.07
CA TYR A 80 -0.10 -13.89 -16.38
C TYR A 80 -0.13 -14.92 -15.25
N SER A 81 -1.14 -14.89 -14.39
CA SER A 81 -1.09 -15.58 -13.11
C SER A 81 -1.96 -16.83 -13.00
N CYS A 82 -3.24 -16.74 -13.35
CA CYS A 82 -4.17 -17.85 -13.19
C CYS A 82 -4.12 -18.81 -14.40
N PRO A 83 -3.81 -20.10 -14.21
CA PRO A 83 -3.93 -21.09 -15.28
C PRO A 83 -5.38 -21.25 -15.74
N TRP A 84 -5.58 -21.37 -17.06
CA TRP A 84 -6.92 -21.57 -17.64
C TRP A 84 -7.61 -22.85 -17.16
N SER A 85 -6.84 -23.90 -16.86
CA SER A 85 -7.35 -25.16 -16.30
C SER A 85 -8.00 -24.97 -14.93
N VAL A 86 -7.55 -23.98 -14.14
CA VAL A 86 -8.23 -23.64 -12.88
C VAL A 86 -9.60 -23.07 -13.18
N LEU A 87 -9.70 -22.08 -14.08
CA LEU A 87 -11.00 -21.50 -14.43
C LEU A 87 -11.97 -22.56 -15.00
N GLU A 88 -11.51 -23.47 -15.85
CA GLU A 88 -12.33 -24.59 -16.36
C GLU A 88 -12.87 -25.49 -15.24
N GLU A 89 -12.02 -25.80 -14.26
CA GLU A 89 -12.40 -26.61 -13.09
C GLU A 89 -13.37 -25.87 -12.16
N GLU A 90 -13.11 -24.60 -11.85
CA GLU A 90 -14.00 -23.78 -11.02
C GLU A 90 -15.39 -23.62 -11.66
N ILE A 91 -15.44 -23.42 -12.99
CA ILE A 91 -16.70 -23.38 -13.74
C ILE A 91 -17.47 -24.69 -13.61
N SER A 92 -16.77 -25.82 -13.76
CA SER A 92 -17.33 -27.17 -13.69
C SER A 92 -17.81 -27.54 -12.29
N ASN A 93 -17.10 -27.06 -11.26
CA ASN A 93 -17.41 -27.29 -9.85
C ASN A 93 -18.40 -26.26 -9.26
N ASP A 94 -18.92 -25.34 -10.08
CA ASP A 94 -19.81 -24.26 -9.66
C ASP A 94 -19.21 -23.31 -8.60
N ILE A 95 -17.88 -23.20 -8.58
CA ILE A 95 -17.16 -22.23 -7.76
C ILE A 95 -17.04 -20.94 -8.57
N TYR A 96 -17.91 -19.99 -8.25
CA TYR A 96 -18.03 -18.71 -8.93
C TYR A 96 -18.38 -17.62 -7.90
N PRO A 97 -18.10 -16.33 -8.16
CA PRO A 97 -18.53 -15.26 -7.27
C PRO A 97 -20.04 -15.29 -7.04
N SER A 98 -20.45 -15.20 -5.77
CA SER A 98 -21.87 -15.03 -5.40
C SER A 98 -22.53 -13.85 -6.13
N GLU A 99 -23.86 -13.85 -6.16
CA GLU A 99 -24.61 -12.70 -6.67
C GLU A 99 -24.16 -11.40 -5.97
N LYS A 100 -23.95 -10.34 -6.77
CA LYS A 100 -23.42 -9.00 -6.35
C LYS A 100 -21.91 -8.93 -6.14
N ASN A 101 -21.18 -10.03 -6.30
CA ASN A 101 -19.72 -10.05 -6.20
C ASN A 101 -19.08 -10.11 -7.60
N ILE A 102 -17.81 -9.71 -7.68
CA ILE A 102 -17.03 -9.76 -8.92
C ILE A 102 -15.61 -10.25 -8.64
N TRP A 103 -15.11 -11.14 -9.48
CA TRP A 103 -13.70 -11.52 -9.49
C TRP A 103 -13.02 -10.95 -10.75
N VAL A 104 -11.84 -10.36 -10.58
CA VAL A 104 -11.01 -9.78 -11.63
C VAL A 104 -9.72 -10.59 -11.71
N VAL A 105 -9.66 -11.51 -12.67
CA VAL A 105 -8.65 -12.57 -12.69
C VAL A 105 -7.71 -12.33 -13.86
N GLY A 106 -6.45 -11.96 -13.57
CA GLY A 106 -5.40 -11.98 -14.58
C GLY A 106 -5.03 -13.42 -14.91
N MET A 107 -5.12 -13.77 -16.18
CA MET A 107 -4.96 -15.13 -16.70
C MET A 107 -3.58 -15.30 -17.30
N GLU A 108 -3.09 -16.53 -17.37
CA GLU A 108 -1.97 -16.87 -18.24
C GLU A 108 -2.28 -16.54 -19.71
N SER A 109 -1.24 -16.34 -20.51
CA SER A 109 -1.43 -16.08 -21.94
C SER A 109 -2.14 -17.24 -22.64
N ILE A 110 -2.83 -16.98 -23.74
CA ILE A 110 -3.49 -18.03 -24.53
C ILE A 110 -3.45 -17.74 -26.03
N MET A 111 -3.35 -18.77 -26.86
CA MET A 111 -3.49 -18.61 -28.32
C MET A 111 -4.96 -18.45 -28.71
N GLN A 112 -5.22 -17.86 -29.89
CA GLN A 112 -6.59 -17.61 -30.33
C GLN A 112 -7.41 -18.91 -30.53
N GLU A 113 -6.78 -19.97 -31.05
CA GLU A 113 -7.43 -21.26 -31.26
C GLU A 113 -7.74 -21.93 -29.92
N GLU A 114 -6.78 -21.96 -28.99
CA GLU A 114 -6.96 -22.50 -27.64
C GLU A 114 -8.08 -21.77 -26.90
N PHE A 115 -8.17 -20.44 -27.03
CA PHE A 115 -9.26 -19.66 -26.44
C PHE A 115 -10.62 -20.03 -27.04
N ARG A 116 -10.72 -20.19 -28.37
CA ARG A 116 -11.95 -20.62 -29.03
C ARG A 116 -12.42 -22.00 -28.57
N GLU A 117 -11.48 -22.93 -28.44
CA GLU A 117 -11.78 -24.26 -27.91
C GLU A 117 -12.24 -24.19 -26.45
N PHE A 118 -11.55 -23.38 -25.64
CA PHE A 118 -11.89 -23.17 -24.24
C PHE A 118 -13.32 -22.64 -24.06
N ILE A 119 -13.70 -21.58 -24.77
CA ILE A 119 -15.06 -21.02 -24.68
C ILE A 119 -16.11 -22.01 -25.23
N SER A 120 -15.76 -22.82 -26.24
CA SER A 120 -16.66 -23.84 -26.78
C SER A 120 -16.91 -24.97 -25.77
N ARG A 121 -15.90 -25.40 -25.02
CA ARG A 121 -16.04 -26.39 -23.94
C ARG A 121 -16.85 -25.84 -22.76
N ASN A 122 -16.76 -24.54 -22.51
CA ASN A 122 -17.42 -23.83 -21.42
C ASN A 122 -18.62 -22.99 -21.91
N SER A 123 -19.45 -23.58 -22.77
CA SER A 123 -20.61 -22.92 -23.40
C SER A 123 -21.78 -22.63 -22.45
N ASN A 124 -21.72 -23.12 -21.22
CA ASN A 124 -22.64 -22.80 -20.12
C ASN A 124 -22.42 -21.40 -19.51
N ILE A 125 -21.48 -20.61 -20.06
CA ILE A 125 -21.18 -19.25 -19.65
C ILE A 125 -21.37 -18.31 -20.84
N HIS A 126 -21.89 -17.12 -20.57
CA HIS A 126 -21.87 -16.03 -21.53
C HIS A 126 -20.48 -15.38 -21.60
N TRP A 127 -19.77 -15.61 -22.70
CA TRP A 127 -18.47 -15.02 -22.98
C TRP A 127 -18.62 -13.69 -23.71
N ILE A 128 -18.01 -12.63 -23.18
CA ILE A 128 -17.94 -11.31 -23.82
C ILE A 128 -16.47 -10.99 -24.06
N TYR A 129 -16.08 -10.80 -25.30
CA TYR A 129 -14.70 -10.51 -25.68
C TYR A 129 -14.64 -9.74 -27.01
N GLU A 130 -13.44 -9.33 -27.41
CA GLU A 130 -13.23 -8.66 -28.69
C GLU A 130 -13.24 -9.66 -29.87
N GLU A 131 -14.43 -9.99 -30.39
CA GLU A 131 -14.61 -10.94 -31.51
C GLU A 131 -13.79 -10.56 -32.75
N GLU A 132 -13.56 -9.27 -32.98
CA GLU A 132 -12.79 -8.73 -34.10
C GLU A 132 -11.36 -9.30 -34.15
N LEU A 133 -10.73 -9.53 -32.99
CA LEU A 133 -9.39 -10.13 -32.93
C LEU A 133 -9.38 -11.53 -33.55
N PHE A 134 -10.49 -12.25 -33.48
CA PHE A 134 -10.58 -13.64 -33.91
C PHE A 134 -11.01 -13.79 -35.38
N LYS A 135 -11.31 -12.70 -36.10
CA LYS A 135 -11.67 -12.81 -37.54
C LYS A 135 -10.55 -13.43 -38.38
N PHE A 136 -9.30 -13.20 -38.00
CA PHE A 136 -8.12 -13.80 -38.61
C PHE A 136 -7.28 -14.46 -37.51
N ILE A 137 -6.88 -15.71 -37.73
CA ILE A 137 -6.07 -16.46 -36.77
C ILE A 137 -4.59 -16.22 -37.05
N CYS A 138 -3.88 -15.74 -36.04
CA CYS A 138 -2.43 -15.67 -35.98
C CYS A 138 -1.90 -16.89 -35.22
N THR A 139 -1.17 -17.77 -35.91
CA THR A 139 -0.63 -19.01 -35.31
C THR A 139 0.65 -18.78 -34.50
N ASP A 140 1.21 -17.57 -34.52
CA ASP A 140 2.46 -17.21 -33.87
C ASP A 140 2.34 -16.09 -32.85
N LYS A 141 1.10 -15.75 -32.45
CA LYS A 141 0.83 -14.73 -31.44
C LYS A 141 -0.12 -15.22 -30.36
N PHE A 142 0.19 -14.85 -29.13
CA PHE A 142 -0.66 -15.12 -27.96
C PHE A 142 -1.38 -13.84 -27.52
N LEU A 143 -2.43 -14.02 -26.73
CA LEU A 143 -3.20 -12.98 -26.07
C LEU A 143 -2.82 -12.93 -24.59
N ASP A 144 -2.89 -11.75 -23.98
CA ASP A 144 -2.76 -11.55 -22.53
C ASP A 144 -4.10 -11.06 -21.94
N PRO A 145 -4.84 -11.92 -21.23
CA PRO A 145 -6.20 -11.61 -20.79
C PRO A 145 -6.34 -11.29 -19.30
N VAL A 146 -7.29 -10.42 -18.99
CA VAL A 146 -7.98 -10.36 -17.69
C VAL A 146 -9.45 -10.74 -17.87
N CYS A 147 -9.95 -11.58 -16.97
CA CYS A 147 -11.35 -12.02 -16.92
C CYS A 147 -12.10 -11.33 -15.78
N TYR A 148 -13.25 -10.73 -16.08
CA TYR A 148 -14.24 -10.32 -15.08
C TYR A 148 -15.30 -11.42 -14.98
N LEU A 149 -15.40 -12.03 -13.80
CA LEU A 149 -16.34 -13.12 -13.52
C LEU A 149 -17.42 -12.61 -12.57
N PHE A 150 -18.69 -12.82 -12.92
CA PHE A 150 -19.83 -12.53 -12.04
C PHE A 150 -21.12 -13.21 -12.51
N ASN A 151 -22.06 -13.40 -11.56
CA ASN A 151 -23.39 -13.94 -11.81
C ASN A 151 -24.40 -12.85 -12.15
N THR A 152 -25.35 -13.16 -13.02
CA THR A 152 -26.49 -12.31 -13.36
C THR A 152 -27.75 -13.14 -13.68
N HIS A 153 -28.79 -12.51 -14.22
CA HIS A 153 -30.02 -13.15 -14.68
C HIS A 153 -30.41 -12.71 -16.08
N SER A 154 -31.00 -13.62 -16.85
CA SER A 154 -31.66 -13.32 -18.12
C SER A 154 -32.82 -12.34 -17.94
N ILE A 155 -32.97 -11.39 -18.87
CA ILE A 155 -34.09 -10.44 -18.90
C ILE A 155 -35.40 -11.16 -19.29
N ILE A 156 -35.32 -12.21 -20.10
CA ILE A 156 -36.49 -12.85 -20.72
C ILE A 156 -37.24 -13.71 -19.72
N ASP A 157 -36.52 -14.55 -18.98
CA ASP A 157 -37.09 -15.61 -18.13
C ASP A 157 -36.59 -15.56 -16.67
N GLY A 158 -35.67 -14.64 -16.35
CA GLY A 158 -35.11 -14.50 -15.00
C GLY A 158 -34.20 -15.65 -14.58
N THR A 159 -33.76 -16.52 -15.50
CA THR A 159 -32.85 -17.62 -15.16
C THR A 159 -31.47 -17.11 -14.75
N PRO A 160 -30.80 -17.74 -13.76
CA PRO A 160 -29.42 -17.41 -13.42
C PRO A 160 -28.46 -17.66 -14.59
N GLN A 161 -27.52 -16.74 -14.79
CA GLN A 161 -26.55 -16.77 -15.88
C GLN A 161 -25.16 -16.43 -15.33
N LYS A 162 -24.16 -17.22 -15.72
CA LYS A 162 -22.74 -16.92 -15.48
C LYS A 162 -22.23 -16.08 -16.65
N VAL A 163 -21.47 -15.02 -16.35
CA VAL A 163 -20.83 -14.18 -17.36
C VAL A 163 -19.35 -14.09 -17.11
N ALA A 164 -18.57 -14.19 -18.18
CA ALA A 164 -17.14 -13.91 -18.20
C ALA A 164 -16.84 -12.85 -19.27
N ILE A 165 -16.29 -11.72 -18.85
CA ILE A 165 -15.83 -10.65 -19.77
C ILE A 165 -14.32 -10.74 -19.88
N VAL A 166 -13.80 -10.91 -21.08
CA VAL A 166 -12.36 -11.06 -21.34
C VAL A 166 -11.85 -9.80 -22.01
N GLN A 167 -10.98 -9.09 -21.30
CA GLN A 167 -10.25 -7.94 -21.82
C GLN A 167 -8.83 -8.38 -22.16
N PHE A 168 -8.37 -8.06 -23.37
CA PHE A 168 -6.99 -8.32 -23.77
C PHE A 168 -6.12 -7.09 -23.58
N LYS A 169 -4.87 -7.29 -23.17
CA LYS A 169 -3.86 -6.25 -23.04
C LYS A 169 -3.74 -5.46 -24.33
N THR A 170 -3.63 -4.15 -24.21
CA THR A 170 -3.69 -3.23 -25.36
C THR A 170 -2.33 -2.72 -25.80
N ASN A 171 -1.32 -2.82 -24.93
CA ASN A 171 0.04 -2.37 -25.22
C ASN A 171 1.08 -3.41 -24.78
N PRO A 172 2.01 -3.82 -25.66
CA PRO A 172 3.10 -4.71 -25.28
C PRO A 172 4.11 -3.98 -24.41
N MET A 173 4.80 -4.70 -23.55
CA MET A 173 5.91 -4.16 -22.78
C MET A 173 7.14 -3.98 -23.68
N ALA A 174 7.62 -2.74 -23.79
CA ALA A 174 8.86 -2.45 -24.50
C ALA A 174 10.05 -3.08 -23.75
N GLY A 175 10.93 -3.76 -24.48
CA GLY A 175 12.15 -4.37 -23.92
C GLY A 175 12.02 -5.83 -23.50
N THR A 176 10.82 -6.42 -23.55
CA THR A 176 10.64 -7.89 -23.51
C THR A 176 10.40 -8.40 -24.92
N GLU A 177 11.34 -9.18 -25.46
CA GLU A 177 11.26 -9.69 -26.85
C GLU A 177 9.98 -10.49 -27.09
N PHE A 178 9.56 -11.28 -26.10
CA PHE A 178 8.35 -12.11 -26.23
C PHE A 178 7.08 -11.28 -26.40
N GLU A 179 6.82 -10.23 -25.61
CA GLU A 179 5.61 -9.42 -25.82
C GLU A 179 5.70 -8.56 -27.07
N ARG A 180 6.84 -7.91 -27.32
CA ARG A 180 7.03 -7.03 -28.48
C ARG A 180 6.73 -7.76 -29.79
N ASP A 181 7.20 -9.01 -29.90
CA ASP A 181 7.15 -9.76 -31.15
C ASP A 181 5.96 -10.72 -31.24
N LYS A 182 5.41 -11.17 -30.09
CA LYS A 182 4.42 -12.26 -30.02
C LYS A 182 3.08 -11.89 -29.37
N LEU A 183 2.92 -10.72 -28.76
CA LEU A 183 1.63 -10.32 -28.22
C LEU A 183 0.68 -9.87 -29.35
N LEU A 184 -0.52 -10.43 -29.38
CA LEU A 184 -1.66 -9.88 -30.11
C LEU A 184 -2.42 -8.93 -29.19
N CYS A 185 -2.37 -7.63 -29.50
CA CYS A 185 -2.99 -6.61 -28.66
C CYS A 185 -4.49 -6.50 -28.92
N GLY A 186 -5.27 -6.34 -27.85
CA GLY A 186 -6.64 -5.85 -27.94
C GLY A 186 -6.69 -4.34 -28.16
N ASN A 187 -7.88 -3.82 -28.41
CA ASN A 187 -8.12 -2.38 -28.50
C ASN A 187 -9.16 -1.85 -27.51
N LYS A 188 -9.82 -2.74 -26.76
CA LYS A 188 -10.93 -2.39 -25.85
C LYS A 188 -10.50 -2.42 -24.38
N ILE A 189 -11.02 -1.45 -23.63
CA ILE A 189 -11.08 -1.48 -22.17
C ILE A 189 -12.55 -1.47 -21.76
N TYR A 190 -12.91 -2.34 -20.83
CA TYR A 190 -14.28 -2.41 -20.32
C TYR A 190 -14.46 -1.58 -19.03
N ALA A 191 -15.58 -0.86 -18.96
CA ALA A 191 -16.06 -0.17 -17.77
C ALA A 191 -17.29 -0.90 -17.22
N ILE A 192 -17.14 -1.48 -16.02
CA ILE A 192 -18.21 -2.14 -15.29
C ILE A 192 -18.88 -1.12 -14.36
N ARG A 193 -20.20 -0.96 -14.45
CA ARG A 193 -21.02 -0.12 -13.56
C ARG A 193 -22.42 -0.71 -13.41
N ASN A 194 -23.06 -0.55 -12.25
CA ASN A 194 -24.44 -1.01 -12.08
C ASN A 194 -25.43 -0.15 -12.89
N ASP A 195 -25.16 1.15 -12.98
CA ASP A 195 -25.90 2.17 -13.72
C ASP A 195 -25.03 3.42 -13.93
N GLU A 196 -25.57 4.45 -14.59
CA GLU A 196 -24.87 5.71 -14.88
C GLU A 196 -24.42 6.50 -13.63
N ASN A 197 -25.01 6.24 -12.46
CA ASN A 197 -24.71 6.94 -11.22
C ASN A 197 -23.78 6.14 -10.30
N SER A 198 -23.42 4.92 -10.70
CA SER A 198 -22.57 4.01 -9.94
C SER A 198 -21.08 4.34 -10.08
N ILE A 199 -20.28 3.67 -9.26
CA ILE A 199 -18.82 3.65 -9.40
C ILE A 199 -18.47 2.82 -10.63
N ASN A 200 -17.54 3.32 -11.44
CA ASN A 200 -17.02 2.61 -12.59
C ASN A 200 -15.79 1.80 -12.17
N LEU A 201 -15.77 0.52 -12.50
CA LEU A 201 -14.61 -0.34 -12.36
C LEU A 201 -13.99 -0.58 -13.73
N THR A 202 -12.69 -0.38 -13.82
CA THR A 202 -11.90 -0.64 -15.03
C THR A 202 -10.56 -1.26 -14.64
N THR A 203 -10.02 -2.12 -15.49
CA THR A 203 -8.69 -2.72 -15.32
C THR A 203 -7.76 -2.33 -16.45
N ILE A 204 -6.50 -2.07 -16.12
CA ILE A 204 -5.39 -1.98 -17.07
C ILE A 204 -4.37 -3.07 -16.76
N ILE A 205 -3.68 -3.58 -17.78
CA ILE A 205 -2.74 -4.69 -17.67
C ILE A 205 -1.31 -4.16 -17.89
N CYS A 206 -0.51 -4.14 -16.82
CA CYS A 206 0.92 -3.83 -16.83
C CYS A 206 1.31 -2.62 -17.69
N SER A 207 1.87 -2.82 -18.88
CA SER A 207 2.31 -1.78 -19.82
C SER A 207 1.17 -0.95 -20.44
N ASP A 208 -0.09 -1.36 -20.30
CA ASP A 208 -1.23 -0.47 -20.59
C ASP A 208 -1.12 0.86 -19.82
N ALA A 209 -0.47 0.85 -18.65
CA ALA A 209 -0.21 2.04 -17.85
C ALA A 209 0.66 3.10 -18.57
N LEU A 210 1.47 2.71 -19.56
CA LEU A 210 2.37 3.63 -20.27
C LEU A 210 1.61 4.54 -21.24
N GLU A 211 0.50 4.05 -21.79
CA GLU A 211 -0.37 4.77 -22.74
C GLU A 211 -1.71 5.18 -22.09
N PHE A 212 -1.84 5.00 -20.77
CA PHE A 212 -3.07 5.28 -20.06
C PHE A 212 -3.25 6.77 -19.80
N GLU A 213 -4.27 7.35 -20.43
CA GLU A 213 -4.67 8.74 -20.20
C GLU A 213 -6.08 8.86 -19.60
N MET A 214 -6.18 9.59 -18.49
CA MET A 214 -7.48 9.81 -17.81
C MET A 214 -8.47 10.67 -18.57
N THR A 215 -7.99 11.43 -19.55
CA THR A 215 -8.81 12.24 -20.46
C THR A 215 -9.73 11.38 -21.33
N ASN A 216 -9.40 10.10 -21.53
CA ASN A 216 -10.24 9.13 -22.25
C ASN A 216 -11.46 8.69 -21.42
N PHE A 217 -11.51 9.04 -20.13
CA PHE A 217 -12.58 8.69 -19.21
C PHE A 217 -13.37 9.94 -18.79
N ASN A 218 -14.64 9.76 -18.40
CA ASN A 218 -15.40 10.86 -17.82
C ASN A 218 -14.84 11.24 -16.44
N ILE A 219 -13.99 12.26 -16.39
CA ILE A 219 -13.23 12.64 -15.18
C ILE A 219 -14.08 13.02 -13.96
N TYR A 220 -15.37 13.31 -14.16
CA TYR A 220 -16.34 13.69 -13.11
C TYR A 220 -17.05 12.48 -12.49
N LYS A 221 -16.93 11.29 -13.09
CA LYS A 221 -17.51 10.07 -12.54
C LYS A 221 -16.53 9.39 -11.58
N PRO A 222 -17.04 8.66 -10.57
CA PRO A 222 -16.19 7.90 -9.68
C PRO A 222 -15.59 6.66 -10.36
N TYR A 223 -14.30 6.39 -10.10
CA TYR A 223 -13.57 5.25 -10.66
C TYR A 223 -12.79 4.46 -9.60
N LEU A 224 -12.93 3.14 -9.66
CA LEU A 224 -11.97 2.18 -9.12
C LEU A 224 -11.15 1.66 -10.30
N LEU A 225 -9.88 2.07 -10.39
CA LEU A 225 -8.95 1.56 -11.40
C LEU A 225 -8.14 0.41 -10.81
N ILE A 226 -8.22 -0.78 -11.39
CA ILE A 226 -7.36 -1.91 -11.06
C ILE A 226 -6.21 -1.95 -12.07
N HIS A 227 -4.99 -2.12 -11.57
CA HIS A 227 -3.80 -2.30 -12.39
C HIS A 227 -3.14 -3.61 -12.00
N ILE A 228 -3.36 -4.65 -12.81
CA ILE A 228 -2.72 -5.96 -12.60
C ILE A 228 -1.37 -5.98 -13.34
N GLN A 229 -0.35 -6.59 -12.73
CA GLN A 229 1.02 -6.45 -13.22
C GLN A 229 1.84 -7.73 -13.01
N LEU A 230 2.81 -7.92 -13.90
CA LEU A 230 4.03 -8.70 -13.75
C LEU A 230 5.20 -7.76 -14.11
N ASN A 231 5.57 -6.89 -13.17
CA ASN A 231 6.53 -5.82 -13.39
C ASN A 231 7.70 -5.88 -12.41
N LYS A 232 8.93 -5.85 -12.94
CA LYS A 232 10.18 -5.80 -12.15
C LYS A 232 10.43 -4.43 -11.53
N GLU A 233 9.93 -3.36 -12.14
CA GLU A 233 10.14 -1.98 -11.71
C GLU A 233 8.81 -1.19 -11.61
N PRO A 234 7.87 -1.60 -10.75
CA PRO A 234 6.54 -0.99 -10.66
C PRO A 234 6.55 0.49 -10.22
N PHE A 235 7.67 0.95 -9.68
CA PHE A 235 7.91 2.32 -9.19
C PHE A 235 8.77 3.16 -10.14
N ASN A 236 9.19 2.62 -11.28
CA ASN A 236 9.87 3.39 -12.32
C ASN A 236 8.96 4.54 -12.77
N SER A 237 9.55 5.71 -13.05
CA SER A 237 8.80 6.92 -13.41
C SER A 237 7.82 6.69 -14.56
N SER A 238 8.22 5.91 -15.58
CA SER A 238 7.34 5.56 -16.70
C SER A 238 6.06 4.85 -16.25
N PHE A 239 6.14 4.02 -15.22
CA PHE A 239 5.00 3.29 -14.64
C PHE A 239 4.27 4.05 -13.54
N SER A 240 4.90 5.00 -12.83
CA SER A 240 4.21 5.81 -11.82
C SER A 240 3.53 7.04 -12.39
N ASN A 241 3.94 7.51 -13.58
CA ASN A 241 3.43 8.73 -14.20
C ASN A 241 1.91 8.74 -14.37
N TYR A 242 1.30 7.62 -14.81
CA TYR A 242 -0.15 7.59 -14.96
C TYR A 242 -0.86 7.77 -13.61
N ARG A 243 -0.36 7.17 -12.50
CA ARG A 243 -0.90 7.39 -11.16
C ARG A 243 -0.78 8.85 -10.74
N GLU A 244 0.37 9.45 -11.01
CA GLU A 244 0.61 10.85 -10.71
C GLU A 244 -0.39 11.75 -11.46
N ASN A 245 -0.50 11.55 -12.78
CA ASN A 245 -1.43 12.29 -13.64
C ASN A 245 -2.88 12.08 -13.21
N TYR A 246 -3.25 10.85 -12.88
CA TYR A 246 -4.57 10.47 -12.39
C TYR A 246 -5.00 11.31 -11.18
N TYR A 247 -4.08 11.50 -10.22
CA TYR A 247 -4.33 12.30 -9.03
C TYR A 247 -4.04 13.80 -9.19
N LYS A 248 -3.23 14.24 -10.16
CA LYS A 248 -3.04 15.67 -10.45
C LYS A 248 -4.27 16.29 -11.10
N ILE A 249 -4.87 15.61 -12.07
CA ILE A 249 -5.98 16.13 -12.89
C ILE A 249 -7.25 16.31 -12.03
N ASN A 250 -7.48 15.43 -11.04
CA ASN A 250 -8.67 15.49 -10.22
C ASN A 250 -8.32 15.78 -8.74
N LYS A 251 -8.92 16.85 -8.19
CA LYS A 251 -8.75 17.25 -6.77
C LYS A 251 -9.79 16.61 -5.84
N GLU A 252 -10.83 15.97 -6.38
CA GLU A 252 -11.89 15.30 -5.64
C GLU A 252 -11.46 13.94 -5.10
N CYS A 253 -12.17 13.46 -4.07
CA CYS A 253 -11.92 12.20 -3.37
C CYS A 253 -12.70 11.01 -3.97
N ASN A 254 -12.96 10.98 -5.27
CA ASN A 254 -13.84 9.99 -5.93
C ASN A 254 -13.09 9.06 -6.88
N LYS A 255 -11.79 8.81 -6.63
CA LYS A 255 -10.97 7.96 -7.47
C LYS A 255 -9.93 7.20 -6.67
N ASP A 256 -9.91 5.88 -6.83
CA ASP A 256 -8.95 4.98 -6.19
C ASP A 256 -8.22 4.14 -7.27
N ILE A 257 -6.94 3.88 -7.03
CA ILE A 257 -6.14 2.95 -7.84
C ILE A 257 -5.72 1.79 -6.95
N LEU A 258 -5.99 0.57 -7.41
CA LEU A 258 -5.49 -0.66 -6.81
C LEU A 258 -4.47 -1.30 -7.76
N THR A 259 -3.19 -1.27 -7.38
CA THR A 259 -2.14 -2.02 -8.09
C THR A 259 -1.98 -3.39 -7.46
N LEU A 260 -1.90 -4.44 -8.28
CA LEU A 260 -1.62 -5.80 -7.85
C LEU A 260 -0.57 -6.43 -8.77
N ASN A 261 0.62 -6.62 -8.22
CA ASN A 261 1.74 -7.26 -8.89
C ASN A 261 1.97 -8.66 -8.30
N TRP A 262 2.91 -9.40 -8.87
CA TRP A 262 3.50 -10.58 -8.24
C TRP A 262 4.30 -10.21 -6.98
N ALA A 263 4.50 -11.18 -6.09
CA ALA A 263 5.38 -10.99 -4.94
C ALA A 263 6.85 -10.92 -5.37
N HIS A 264 7.68 -10.31 -4.53
CA HIS A 264 9.13 -10.39 -4.70
C HIS A 264 9.58 -11.86 -4.64
N LYS A 265 10.75 -12.17 -5.20
CA LYS A 265 11.23 -13.56 -5.38
C LYS A 265 10.56 -14.37 -6.48
N THR A 266 9.52 -13.85 -7.12
CA THR A 266 9.02 -14.40 -8.39
C THR A 266 10.13 -14.28 -9.44
N ALA A 267 10.45 -15.36 -10.15
CA ALA A 267 11.42 -15.29 -11.24
C ALA A 267 10.70 -15.10 -12.58
N LEU A 268 11.01 -14.04 -13.32
CA LEU A 268 10.54 -13.84 -14.69
C LEU A 268 11.69 -14.11 -15.66
N VAL A 269 11.62 -15.25 -16.36
CA VAL A 269 12.65 -15.73 -17.29
C VAL A 269 14.03 -15.70 -16.61
N GLY A 270 14.12 -16.37 -15.45
CA GLY A 270 15.33 -16.50 -14.63
C GLY A 270 15.76 -15.23 -13.86
N ASN A 271 15.01 -14.13 -13.96
CA ASN A 271 15.34 -12.89 -13.26
C ASN A 271 14.33 -12.60 -12.16
N GLU A 272 14.81 -12.52 -10.94
CA GLU A 272 13.99 -12.31 -9.75
C GLU A 272 13.40 -10.89 -9.66
N LEU A 273 12.12 -10.81 -9.30
CA LEU A 273 11.46 -9.57 -8.93
C LEU A 273 11.93 -9.14 -7.54
N LEU A 274 12.53 -7.95 -7.45
CA LEU A 274 12.96 -7.37 -6.17
C LEU A 274 11.81 -6.64 -5.44
N PHE A 275 10.78 -6.24 -6.17
CA PHE A 275 9.62 -5.52 -5.66
C PHE A 275 8.37 -6.39 -5.68
N GLY A 276 7.53 -6.29 -4.64
CA GLY A 276 6.12 -6.63 -4.75
C GLY A 276 5.40 -5.52 -5.51
N GLY A 277 5.22 -4.33 -4.93
CA GLY A 277 4.71 -3.17 -5.67
C GLY A 277 3.17 -3.05 -5.73
N SER A 278 2.47 -3.99 -5.12
CA SER A 278 1.02 -3.91 -4.92
C SER A 278 0.65 -2.86 -3.87
N ALA A 279 -0.36 -2.05 -4.16
CA ALA A 279 -0.78 -0.94 -3.30
C ALA A 279 -2.20 -0.46 -3.59
N LEU A 280 -2.82 0.15 -2.58
CA LEU A 280 -4.04 0.94 -2.73
C LEU A 280 -3.70 2.44 -2.60
N TYR A 281 -4.04 3.22 -3.61
CA TYR A 281 -3.92 4.67 -3.63
C TYR A 281 -5.32 5.30 -3.50
N THR A 282 -5.43 6.32 -2.64
CA THR A 282 -6.69 7.06 -2.44
C THR A 282 -6.45 8.51 -2.07
N LYS A 283 -7.20 9.42 -2.71
CA LYS A 283 -7.15 10.87 -2.40
C LYS A 283 -8.08 11.29 -1.27
N CYS A 284 -8.62 10.33 -0.53
CA CYS A 284 -9.56 10.59 0.57
C CYS A 284 -8.96 11.46 1.69
N LEU A 285 -9.64 12.55 2.05
CA LEU A 285 -9.23 13.45 3.15
C LEU A 285 -9.53 12.91 4.56
N LYS A 286 -10.45 11.95 4.70
CA LYS A 286 -10.98 11.46 5.98
C LYS A 286 -10.42 10.10 6.42
N VAL A 287 -9.36 9.62 5.75
CA VAL A 287 -8.70 8.36 6.08
C VAL A 287 -8.38 8.28 7.58
N ASN A 288 -8.69 7.15 8.20
CA ASN A 288 -8.38 6.90 9.60
C ASN A 288 -6.87 6.60 9.73
N LEU A 289 -6.13 7.62 10.16
CA LEU A 289 -4.69 7.55 10.42
C LEU A 289 -4.38 7.51 11.93
N SER A 290 -5.29 6.98 12.75
CA SER A 290 -5.00 6.71 14.15
C SER A 290 -3.86 5.69 14.28
N ASP A 291 -3.07 5.81 15.35
CA ASP A 291 -1.96 4.88 15.62
C ASP A 291 -2.44 3.43 15.63
N ASP A 292 -3.57 3.15 16.29
CA ASP A 292 -4.16 1.81 16.33
C ASP A 292 -4.45 1.27 14.93
N ARG A 293 -5.04 2.09 14.04
CA ARG A 293 -5.30 1.68 12.66
C ARG A 293 -4.00 1.42 11.90
N ILE A 294 -3.02 2.31 12.02
CA ILE A 294 -1.72 2.16 11.35
C ILE A 294 -1.03 0.89 11.81
N ASN A 295 -0.99 0.62 13.12
CA ASN A 295 -0.30 -0.54 13.66
C ASN A 295 -1.04 -1.85 13.37
N GLN A 296 -2.37 -1.87 13.43
CA GLN A 296 -3.17 -3.05 13.04
C GLN A 296 -2.99 -3.41 11.56
N ASN A 297 -2.99 -2.41 10.68
CA ASN A 297 -2.71 -2.59 9.26
C ASN A 297 -1.27 -3.07 9.04
N HIS A 298 -0.30 -2.43 9.70
CA HIS A 298 1.12 -2.78 9.61
C HIS A 298 1.39 -4.23 10.04
N LYS A 299 0.83 -4.67 11.18
CA LYS A 299 0.93 -6.06 11.68
C LYS A 299 0.53 -7.06 10.59
N LYS A 300 -0.48 -6.71 9.80
CA LYS A 300 -1.03 -7.55 8.73
C LYS A 300 -0.52 -7.15 7.33
N GLY A 301 0.66 -6.54 7.24
CA GLY A 301 1.32 -6.32 5.95
C GLY A 301 0.73 -5.22 5.07
N LEU A 302 0.03 -4.22 5.64
CA LEU A 302 -0.43 -3.03 4.94
C LEU A 302 0.23 -1.77 5.49
N TYR A 303 1.11 -1.17 4.68
CA TYR A 303 2.02 -0.10 5.09
C TYR A 303 1.59 1.25 4.52
N TYR A 304 1.13 2.13 5.40
CA TYR A 304 0.74 3.49 5.03
C TYR A 304 1.96 4.40 4.78
N THR A 305 1.85 5.17 3.70
CA THR A 305 2.74 6.26 3.29
C THR A 305 1.89 7.37 2.62
N TYR A 306 2.31 8.61 2.75
CA TYR A 306 1.67 9.78 2.14
C TYR A 306 2.49 10.25 0.94
N TRP A 307 1.88 10.24 -0.24
CA TRP A 307 2.49 10.75 -1.47
C TRP A 307 2.24 12.25 -1.60
N ASN A 308 3.25 13.01 -1.21
CA ASN A 308 3.12 14.43 -0.95
C ASN A 308 2.85 15.29 -2.21
N PRO A 309 3.56 15.09 -3.34
CA PRO A 309 3.35 15.91 -4.55
C PRO A 309 1.91 15.89 -5.10
N VAL A 310 1.19 14.79 -4.92
CA VAL A 310 -0.17 14.60 -5.43
C VAL A 310 -1.23 14.45 -4.35
N TYR A 311 -0.88 14.74 -3.09
CA TYR A 311 -1.77 14.73 -1.93
C TYR A 311 -2.56 13.42 -1.75
N THR A 312 -1.89 12.29 -1.96
CA THR A 312 -2.53 10.97 -2.03
C THR A 312 -2.06 10.06 -0.91
N ASN A 313 -2.98 9.29 -0.32
CA ASN A 313 -2.66 8.24 0.64
C ASN A 313 -2.34 6.96 -0.13
N ALA A 314 -1.19 6.35 0.16
CA ALA A 314 -0.78 5.08 -0.42
C ALA A 314 -0.65 4.02 0.68
N PHE A 315 -1.21 2.85 0.43
CA PHE A 315 -1.16 1.69 1.33
C PHE A 315 -0.51 0.52 0.59
N TYR A 316 0.78 0.33 0.83
CA TYR A 316 1.57 -0.71 0.17
C TYR A 316 1.36 -2.06 0.86
N LEU A 317 1.24 -3.12 0.06
CA LEU A 317 1.23 -4.49 0.58
C LEU A 317 2.65 -4.96 0.88
N ASN A 318 2.75 -5.93 1.78
CA ASN A 318 3.98 -6.69 2.01
C ASN A 318 4.44 -7.34 0.70
N TYR A 319 5.76 -7.43 0.50
CA TYR A 319 6.31 -7.92 -0.77
C TYR A 319 6.36 -9.43 -0.88
N ASP A 320 6.20 -10.16 0.23
CA ASP A 320 6.18 -11.61 0.25
C ASP A 320 4.90 -12.18 -0.42
N GLU A 321 4.94 -13.46 -0.78
CA GLU A 321 3.75 -14.23 -1.15
C GLU A 321 2.67 -14.16 -0.07
N ALA A 322 1.44 -13.78 -0.44
CA ALA A 322 0.29 -13.80 0.46
C ALA A 322 -1.05 -13.62 -0.27
N ILE A 323 -2.13 -13.99 0.43
CA ILE A 323 -3.45 -13.41 0.19
C ILE A 323 -3.66 -12.28 1.20
N PHE A 324 -4.14 -11.13 0.73
CA PHE A 324 -4.51 -9.99 1.56
C PHE A 324 -6.01 -9.79 1.55
N LEU A 325 -6.64 -9.85 2.73
CA LEU A 325 -8.07 -9.59 2.90
C LEU A 325 -8.26 -8.30 3.70
N PHE A 326 -8.90 -7.30 3.08
CA PHE A 326 -9.22 -6.03 3.76
C PHE A 326 -10.63 -5.55 3.47
N GLU A 327 -11.16 -4.73 4.37
CA GLU A 327 -12.38 -3.96 4.15
C GLU A 327 -12.01 -2.54 3.73
N ASN A 328 -12.72 -1.97 2.78
CA ASN A 328 -12.51 -0.57 2.39
C ASN A 328 -13.82 0.19 2.24
N THR A 329 -13.75 1.52 2.40
CA THR A 329 -14.83 2.42 2.04
C THR A 329 -14.90 2.56 0.53
N LYS A 330 -16.12 2.71 -0.02
CA LYS A 330 -16.34 2.92 -1.44
C LYS A 330 -15.64 4.20 -1.92
N VAL A 331 -15.22 4.17 -3.19
CA VAL A 331 -14.64 5.30 -3.91
C VAL A 331 -15.52 6.56 -3.81
N SER A 332 -16.84 6.37 -3.91
CA SER A 332 -17.83 7.43 -3.73
C SER A 332 -18.92 6.98 -2.77
N GLN A 333 -19.40 7.91 -1.95
CA GLN A 333 -20.54 7.71 -1.04
C GLN A 333 -21.71 8.65 -1.38
N ALA A 334 -21.72 9.21 -2.59
CA ALA A 334 -22.63 10.29 -3.00
C ALA A 334 -24.13 9.94 -2.88
N ALA A 335 -24.50 8.66 -2.92
CA ALA A 335 -25.89 8.21 -2.74
C ALA A 335 -26.29 7.99 -1.28
N SER A 336 -25.44 8.37 -0.30
CA SER A 336 -25.74 8.21 1.13
C SER A 336 -26.48 9.43 1.68
N SER A 337 -27.65 9.23 2.29
CA SER A 337 -28.41 10.26 3.03
C SER A 337 -28.52 9.90 4.53
N PRO A 338 -28.44 10.86 5.47
CA PRO A 338 -28.12 12.29 5.30
C PRO A 338 -26.60 12.55 5.07
N PRO A 339 -26.19 13.79 4.73
CA PRO A 339 -24.78 14.13 4.51
C PRO A 339 -23.97 13.96 5.81
N ASN A 340 -23.05 12.99 5.82
CA ASN A 340 -22.11 12.61 6.90
C ASN A 340 -22.68 11.81 8.09
N GLN A 341 -22.08 10.63 8.36
CA GLN A 341 -21.48 10.29 9.67
C GLN A 341 -20.28 9.30 9.56
N ASN A 342 -20.25 8.37 8.60
CA ASN A 342 -19.19 7.35 8.47
C ASN A 342 -18.07 7.69 7.48
N GLY A 343 -17.59 8.94 7.47
CA GLY A 343 -16.65 9.44 6.45
C GLY A 343 -15.55 8.45 6.07
N SER A 344 -15.25 8.35 4.77
CA SER A 344 -14.29 7.40 4.20
C SER A 344 -13.05 7.17 5.07
N THR A 345 -12.94 5.98 5.68
CA THR A 345 -11.92 5.65 6.68
C THR A 345 -10.65 5.05 6.08
N GLY A 346 -10.66 4.75 4.77
CA GLY A 346 -9.61 3.98 4.11
C GLY A 346 -9.59 2.50 4.53
N PRO A 347 -8.59 1.74 4.05
CA PRO A 347 -8.54 0.29 4.19
C PRO A 347 -8.32 -0.17 5.64
N LYS A 348 -8.97 -1.28 5.98
CA LYS A 348 -8.79 -2.04 7.22
C LYS A 348 -8.33 -3.44 6.88
N MET A 349 -7.06 -3.76 7.14
CA MET A 349 -6.57 -5.12 6.92
C MET A 349 -7.22 -6.08 7.93
N LYS A 350 -7.88 -7.12 7.42
CA LYS A 350 -8.62 -8.10 8.21
C LYS A 350 -7.79 -9.33 8.46
N SER A 351 -7.19 -9.88 7.41
CA SER A 351 -6.41 -11.11 7.49
C SER A 351 -5.32 -11.11 6.42
N ILE A 352 -4.26 -11.86 6.71
CA ILE A 352 -3.25 -12.25 5.74
C ILE A 352 -3.12 -13.75 5.74
N PHE A 353 -3.00 -14.36 4.58
CA PHE A 353 -2.80 -15.80 4.45
C PHE A 353 -1.46 -16.06 3.77
N LYS A 354 -0.71 -17.01 4.30
CA LYS A 354 0.57 -17.46 3.75
C LYS A 354 0.44 -18.86 3.18
N TRP A 355 1.12 -19.12 2.07
CA TRP A 355 1.11 -20.43 1.45
C TRP A 355 1.91 -21.43 2.28
N ASN A 356 1.30 -22.58 2.57
CA ASN A 356 1.95 -23.76 3.13
C ASN A 356 1.14 -25.00 2.74
N SER A 357 1.26 -25.41 1.47
CA SER A 357 0.40 -26.39 0.78
C SER A 357 -1.10 -26.00 0.66
N LYS A 358 -1.55 -25.04 1.46
CA LYS A 358 -2.82 -24.32 1.40
C LYS A 358 -2.61 -22.91 1.96
N TRP A 359 -3.58 -22.02 1.75
CA TRP A 359 -3.55 -20.68 2.35
C TRP A 359 -3.93 -20.74 3.83
N ILE A 360 -2.99 -20.35 4.71
CA ILE A 360 -3.17 -20.38 6.16
C ILE A 360 -3.08 -18.96 6.71
N GLU A 361 -4.09 -18.55 7.49
CA GLU A 361 -4.09 -17.24 8.14
C GLU A 361 -2.88 -17.07 9.07
N LYS A 362 -2.29 -15.88 9.05
CA LYS A 362 -1.19 -15.48 9.92
C LYS A 362 -1.52 -14.20 10.66
N GLU A 363 -1.00 -14.09 11.87
CA GLU A 363 -1.18 -12.88 12.68
C GLU A 363 -0.28 -11.73 12.26
N ASN A 364 0.95 -12.03 11.78
CA ASN A 364 2.00 -11.06 11.53
C ASN A 364 2.62 -11.27 10.14
N ALA A 365 2.81 -10.18 9.41
CA ALA A 365 3.64 -10.12 8.22
C ALA A 365 5.11 -9.86 8.60
N ASN A 366 6.06 -10.27 7.76
CA ASN A 366 7.48 -9.93 7.96
C ASN A 366 7.79 -8.58 7.30
N ASP A 367 8.06 -7.55 8.10
CA ASP A 367 8.38 -6.21 7.62
C ASP A 367 9.88 -5.96 7.36
N CYS A 368 10.72 -6.98 7.62
CA CYS A 368 12.19 -6.96 7.52
C CYS A 368 12.90 -5.92 8.41
N PHE A 369 12.23 -5.32 9.40
CA PHE A 369 12.85 -4.34 10.28
C PHE A 369 13.96 -4.95 11.16
N SER A 370 13.75 -6.17 11.65
CA SER A 370 14.76 -6.88 12.47
C SER A 370 16.02 -7.22 11.66
N ASP A 371 15.85 -7.61 10.39
CA ASP A 371 16.97 -7.88 9.48
C ASP A 371 17.78 -6.60 9.23
N LEU A 372 17.09 -5.49 8.95
CA LEU A 372 17.72 -4.18 8.79
C LEU A 372 18.51 -3.73 10.05
N CYS A 373 17.97 -3.97 11.24
CA CYS A 373 18.68 -3.69 12.50
C CYS A 373 19.97 -4.50 12.61
N THR A 374 19.94 -5.77 12.22
CA THR A 374 21.10 -6.67 12.22
C THR A 374 22.15 -6.21 11.20
N ASP A 375 21.74 -5.85 10.00
CA ASP A 375 22.62 -5.38 8.91
C ASP A 375 23.41 -4.11 9.27
N VAL A 376 22.84 -3.24 10.11
CA VAL A 376 23.52 -2.02 10.59
C VAL A 376 24.64 -2.35 11.60
N GLY A 377 24.67 -3.57 12.16
CA GLY A 377 25.71 -4.03 13.07
C GLY A 377 25.65 -3.38 14.46
N ILE A 378 24.48 -2.87 14.85
CA ILE A 378 24.24 -2.24 16.16
C ILE A 378 23.20 -3.06 16.92
N ASP A 379 23.47 -3.31 18.20
CA ASP A 379 22.52 -4.01 19.06
C ASP A 379 21.29 -3.14 19.35
N PHE A 380 20.17 -3.46 18.69
CA PHE A 380 18.86 -2.86 18.89
C PHE A 380 17.93 -3.73 19.75
N SER A 381 18.44 -4.76 20.44
CA SER A 381 17.66 -5.64 21.32
C SER A 381 16.83 -4.85 22.35
N TYR A 382 17.35 -3.72 22.81
CA TYR A 382 16.60 -2.83 23.70
C TYR A 382 15.35 -2.25 23.03
N ILE A 383 15.35 -1.88 21.73
CA ILE A 383 14.13 -1.41 21.03
C ILE A 383 13.08 -2.51 21.06
N ASN A 384 13.50 -3.74 20.75
CA ASN A 384 12.63 -4.91 20.77
C ASN A 384 12.05 -5.14 22.17
N SER A 385 12.84 -4.87 23.23
CA SER A 385 12.39 -4.98 24.62
C SER A 385 11.39 -3.89 25.04
N LEU A 386 11.34 -2.73 24.37
CA LEU A 386 10.42 -1.66 24.71
C LEU A 386 8.96 -1.96 24.31
N ASN A 387 8.73 -3.00 23.51
CA ASN A 387 7.41 -3.39 23.00
C ASN A 387 6.66 -2.20 22.37
N LEU A 388 7.41 -1.32 21.69
CA LEU A 388 6.85 -0.17 21.00
C LEU A 388 6.15 -0.62 19.71
N GLN A 389 5.00 0.00 19.47
CA GLN A 389 4.31 -0.17 18.20
C GLN A 389 5.13 0.42 17.03
N PRO A 390 5.02 -0.11 15.81
CA PRO A 390 5.84 0.32 14.67
C PRO A 390 5.87 1.84 14.43
N ILE A 391 4.73 2.52 14.51
CA ILE A 391 4.67 3.98 14.35
C ILE A 391 5.48 4.74 15.43
N ASN A 392 5.56 4.20 16.64
CA ASN A 392 6.30 4.83 17.73
C ASN A 392 7.80 4.60 17.60
N ILE A 393 8.22 3.47 17.02
CA ILE A 393 9.61 3.24 16.61
C ILE A 393 10.03 4.29 15.58
N GLU A 394 9.21 4.53 14.57
CA GLU A 394 9.44 5.55 13.54
C GLU A 394 9.62 6.95 14.17
N ARG A 395 8.69 7.35 15.04
CA ARG A 395 8.74 8.64 15.74
C ARG A 395 9.97 8.76 16.64
N LEU A 396 10.31 7.70 17.38
CA LEU A 396 11.48 7.66 18.25
C LEU A 396 12.77 7.86 17.45
N ILE A 397 12.95 7.15 16.34
CA ILE A 397 14.13 7.28 15.47
C ILE A 397 14.18 8.69 14.89
N LEU A 398 13.08 9.19 14.32
CA LEU A 398 13.03 10.53 13.70
C LEU A 398 13.31 11.66 14.71
N LEU A 399 12.75 11.55 15.93
CA LEU A 399 13.02 12.48 17.03
C LEU A 399 14.50 12.45 17.41
N SER A 400 15.05 11.25 17.62
CA SER A 400 16.43 11.05 18.09
C SER A 400 17.50 11.43 17.05
N THR A 401 17.12 11.55 15.78
CA THR A 401 18.02 11.85 14.65
C THR A 401 17.81 13.24 14.05
N GLY A 402 16.91 14.05 14.64
CA GLY A 402 16.63 15.42 14.19
C GLY A 402 15.83 15.50 12.89
N LEU A 403 15.18 14.41 12.49
CA LEU A 403 14.37 14.31 11.28
C LEU A 403 12.89 14.69 11.48
N ILE A 404 12.57 15.38 12.58
CA ILE A 404 11.21 15.83 12.86
C ILE A 404 10.75 16.96 11.93
N SER A 405 9.48 16.96 11.57
CA SER A 405 8.83 18.09 10.87
C SER A 405 8.54 19.24 11.84
N GLU A 406 7.98 20.33 11.32
CA GLU A 406 7.38 21.39 12.14
C GLU A 406 6.08 20.87 12.82
N GLN A 407 5.20 21.78 13.28
CA GLN A 407 4.00 21.48 14.06
C GLN A 407 3.23 20.25 13.53
N GLY A 408 2.83 19.37 14.46
CA GLY A 408 2.08 18.15 14.12
C GLY A 408 2.93 16.96 13.67
N HIS A 409 4.23 16.93 13.99
CA HIS A 409 5.12 15.80 13.72
C HIS A 409 4.61 14.45 14.25
N ILE A 410 3.69 14.43 15.21
CA ILE A 410 3.02 13.19 15.65
C ILE A 410 2.18 12.55 14.54
N LYS A 411 1.63 13.32 13.59
CA LYS A 411 0.72 12.78 12.57
C LYS A 411 1.53 11.97 11.54
N PRO A 412 1.11 10.74 11.17
CA PRO A 412 1.82 9.89 10.21
C PRO A 412 2.24 10.65 8.94
N LYS A 413 1.31 11.37 8.30
CA LYS A 413 1.56 12.15 7.08
C LYS A 413 2.64 13.24 7.18
N ASN A 414 3.00 13.64 8.39
CA ASN A 414 4.02 14.66 8.65
C ASN A 414 5.40 14.05 8.96
N LEU A 415 5.47 12.75 9.23
CA LEU A 415 6.72 12.05 9.49
C LEU A 415 7.51 11.87 8.19
N LYS A 416 8.80 12.26 8.19
CA LYS A 416 9.65 12.13 7.00
C LYS A 416 9.73 10.70 6.46
N SER A 417 9.72 9.69 7.33
CA SER A 417 9.76 8.28 6.91
C SER A 417 8.45 7.79 6.27
N PHE A 418 7.34 8.51 6.48
CA PHE A 418 6.03 8.22 5.90
C PHE A 418 5.74 9.04 4.64
N ARG A 419 6.67 9.86 4.15
CA ARG A 419 6.42 10.73 2.99
C ARG A 419 7.20 10.26 1.78
N ILE A 420 6.50 10.16 0.66
CA ILE A 420 7.12 10.16 -0.67
C ILE A 420 7.14 11.63 -1.11
N GLU A 421 8.35 12.18 -1.22
CA GLU A 421 8.56 13.60 -1.55
C GLU A 421 8.75 13.82 -3.05
N SER A 422 9.12 12.78 -3.79
CA SER A 422 9.34 12.83 -5.23
C SER A 422 8.07 12.52 -6.01
N SER A 423 7.94 13.19 -7.14
CA SER A 423 6.91 12.94 -8.15
C SER A 423 7.25 11.77 -9.06
N THR A 424 8.54 11.47 -9.22
CA THR A 424 9.06 10.58 -10.27
C THR A 424 9.53 9.22 -9.75
N ASP A 425 9.80 9.11 -8.46
CA ASP A 425 10.15 7.85 -7.82
C ASP A 425 9.40 7.68 -6.49
N GLU A 426 8.63 6.60 -6.38
CA GLU A 426 7.85 6.29 -5.18
C GLU A 426 8.74 5.65 -4.10
N ALA A 427 9.81 6.34 -3.72
CA ALA A 427 10.80 5.86 -2.75
C ALA A 427 10.22 5.79 -1.32
N ILE A 428 10.06 4.56 -0.79
CA ILE A 428 9.47 4.32 0.53
C ILE A 428 10.55 4.30 1.63
N LYS A 429 10.54 5.33 2.48
CA LYS A 429 11.56 5.61 3.50
C LYS A 429 11.22 5.13 4.93
N ARG A 430 10.15 4.36 5.09
CA ARG A 430 9.69 3.79 6.38
C ARG A 430 10.80 2.96 7.03
N TYR A 431 11.19 3.23 8.28
CA TYR A 431 12.18 2.37 8.98
C TYR A 431 11.62 0.97 9.23
N THR A 432 10.37 0.91 9.71
CA THR A 432 9.69 -0.33 10.11
C THR A 432 9.09 -1.11 8.94
N PHE A 433 9.30 -0.66 7.70
CA PHE A 433 8.98 -1.41 6.49
C PHE A 433 10.20 -1.38 5.58
N ALA A 434 11.05 -2.40 5.73
CA ALA A 434 12.40 -2.42 5.17
C ALA A 434 12.52 -3.20 3.86
N GLN A 435 11.43 -3.80 3.36
CA GLN A 435 11.42 -4.60 2.12
C GLN A 435 11.71 -3.79 0.86
N HIS A 436 11.45 -2.46 0.85
CA HIS A 436 11.59 -1.64 -0.35
C HIS A 436 13.06 -1.47 -0.80
N PRO A 437 13.51 -2.08 -1.92
CA PRO A 437 14.93 -2.24 -2.23
C PRO A 437 15.61 -1.02 -2.85
N ASN A 438 14.87 0.07 -3.12
CA ASN A 438 15.40 1.31 -3.69
C ASN A 438 16.60 1.85 -2.88
N ALA A 439 17.66 2.28 -3.59
CA ALA A 439 18.92 2.68 -2.99
C ALA A 439 18.79 3.89 -2.06
N GLU A 440 18.04 4.93 -2.45
CA GLU A 440 17.80 6.10 -1.61
C GLU A 440 17.07 5.72 -0.32
N SER A 441 16.09 4.83 -0.42
CA SER A 441 15.32 4.32 0.72
C SER A 441 16.19 3.50 1.67
N LYS A 442 17.05 2.63 1.15
CA LYS A 442 18.02 1.87 1.95
C LYS A 442 18.98 2.79 2.68
N GLU A 443 19.54 3.79 1.98
CA GLU A 443 20.50 4.72 2.56
C GLU A 443 19.86 5.60 3.65
N PHE A 444 18.65 6.12 3.41
CA PHE A 444 17.89 6.87 4.41
C PHE A 444 17.69 6.06 5.71
N ARG A 445 17.31 4.79 5.57
CA ARG A 445 17.12 3.88 6.70
C ARG A 445 18.43 3.61 7.44
N LYS A 446 19.47 3.25 6.69
CA LYS A 446 20.80 2.94 7.24
C LYS A 446 21.39 4.13 8.01
N GLN A 447 21.40 5.33 7.41
CA GLN A 447 21.93 6.53 8.07
C GLN A 447 21.15 6.88 9.34
N GLY A 448 19.82 6.80 9.30
CA GLY A 448 18.98 7.05 10.48
C GLY A 448 19.27 6.08 11.62
N LEU A 449 19.34 4.78 11.31
CA LEU A 449 19.65 3.75 12.31
C LEU A 449 21.10 3.86 12.82
N MET A 450 22.09 4.17 11.98
CA MET A 450 23.46 4.40 12.44
C MET A 450 23.55 5.59 13.39
N LYS A 451 22.86 6.71 13.09
CA LYS A 451 22.81 7.87 14.00
C LYS A 451 22.12 7.50 15.31
N PHE A 452 20.96 6.85 15.24
CA PHE A 452 20.24 6.44 16.43
C PHE A 452 21.06 5.45 17.27
N GLY A 453 21.64 4.44 16.63
CA GLY A 453 22.51 3.45 17.24
C GLY A 453 23.76 4.04 17.90
N LYS A 454 24.38 5.07 17.30
CA LYS A 454 25.52 5.77 17.91
C LYS A 454 25.10 6.58 19.14
N LEU A 455 23.94 7.24 19.09
CA LEU A 455 23.39 7.96 20.24
C LEU A 455 23.28 7.03 21.46
N ILE A 456 22.67 5.87 21.27
CA ILE A 456 22.36 4.95 22.36
C ILE A 456 23.58 4.18 22.90
N THR A 457 24.49 3.73 22.02
CA THR A 457 25.57 2.79 22.40
C THR A 457 26.85 3.52 22.79
N THR A 458 27.05 4.72 22.24
CA THR A 458 28.31 5.46 22.39
C THR A 458 28.12 6.77 23.14
N ILE A 459 27.11 7.57 22.78
CA ILE A 459 26.97 8.93 23.33
C ILE A 459 26.39 8.88 24.74
N LEU A 460 25.26 8.18 24.93
CA LEU A 460 24.56 8.10 26.22
C LEU A 460 25.26 7.20 27.26
N ASN A 461 26.29 6.45 26.87
CA ASN A 461 27.08 5.61 27.77
C ASN A 461 28.30 6.32 28.39
N LYS A 462 28.57 7.58 28.03
CA LYS A 462 29.71 8.36 28.55
C LYS A 462 29.25 9.47 29.48
N SER A 463 29.69 9.44 30.74
CA SER A 463 29.35 10.46 31.74
C SER A 463 29.70 11.89 31.30
N SER A 464 30.84 12.06 30.62
CA SER A 464 31.32 13.35 30.10
C SER A 464 30.37 13.97 29.06
N ASN A 465 29.53 13.16 28.42
CA ASN A 465 28.58 13.63 27.42
C ASN A 465 27.32 14.25 28.03
N PHE A 466 27.00 14.01 29.31
CA PHE A 466 25.80 14.56 29.96
C PHE A 466 26.04 16.00 30.44
N PRO A 467 25.43 17.01 29.80
CA PRO A 467 25.52 18.39 30.27
C PRO A 467 24.70 18.63 31.56
N LYS A 468 24.94 19.79 32.19
CA LYS A 468 24.36 20.14 33.49
C LYS A 468 22.83 20.08 33.53
N ASN A 469 22.15 20.29 32.41
CA ASN A 469 20.68 20.33 32.33
C ASN A 469 20.01 18.94 32.30
N ILE A 470 20.77 17.87 32.02
CA ILE A 470 20.29 16.48 32.08
C ILE A 470 21.22 15.54 32.87
N LYS A 471 22.16 16.09 33.66
CA LYS A 471 23.18 15.31 34.39
C LYS A 471 22.56 14.29 35.35
N ASP A 472 21.39 14.60 35.88
CA ASP A 472 20.56 13.73 36.73
C ASP A 472 20.13 12.41 36.07
N LEU A 473 20.14 12.34 34.73
CA LEU A 473 19.76 11.13 33.99
C LEU A 473 20.92 10.15 33.79
N TYR A 474 22.17 10.55 34.01
CA TYR A 474 23.31 9.65 33.78
C TYR A 474 23.23 8.40 34.68
N GLY A 475 23.30 7.21 34.08
CA GLY A 475 23.16 5.92 34.78
C GLY A 475 21.74 5.58 35.25
N ASN A 476 20.81 6.53 35.16
CA ASN A 476 19.43 6.40 35.61
C ASN A 476 18.43 6.81 34.51
N PHE A 477 18.68 6.40 33.26
CA PHE A 477 17.76 6.66 32.15
C PHE A 477 17.30 5.37 31.47
N GLU A 478 16.18 5.48 30.76
CA GLU A 478 15.69 4.55 29.75
C GLU A 478 15.35 5.34 28.48
N ILE A 479 15.53 4.70 27.33
CA ILE A 479 15.04 5.22 26.05
C ILE A 479 13.59 4.80 25.93
N ASN A 480 12.69 5.73 25.64
CA ASN A 480 11.27 5.44 25.56
C ASN A 480 10.55 6.50 24.72
N TYR A 481 9.42 6.15 24.12
CA TYR A 481 8.57 7.10 23.39
C TYR A 481 7.13 6.97 23.85
N ASN A 482 6.58 8.05 24.41
CA ASN A 482 5.20 8.08 24.86
C ASN A 482 4.35 8.93 23.91
N PRO A 483 3.45 8.32 23.10
CA PRO A 483 2.61 9.08 22.17
C PRO A 483 1.50 9.88 22.88
N ASN A 484 1.32 9.74 24.21
CA ASN A 484 0.28 10.48 24.91
C ASN A 484 0.50 12.00 24.83
N SER A 485 -0.57 12.71 24.49
CA SER A 485 -0.57 14.18 24.41
C SER A 485 -0.48 14.84 25.78
N ILE A 486 -0.74 14.11 26.86
CA ILE A 486 -0.65 14.60 28.23
C ILE A 486 0.78 15.10 28.49
N ASN A 487 0.90 16.37 28.88
CA ASN A 487 2.15 17.05 29.17
C ASN A 487 3.19 17.02 28.04
N ASN A 488 2.75 16.99 26.78
CA ASN A 488 3.66 17.03 25.63
C ASN A 488 4.67 15.86 25.60
N SER A 489 4.28 14.69 26.12
CA SER A 489 5.21 13.58 26.35
C SER A 489 5.84 13.00 25.07
N TYR A 490 5.17 13.19 23.94
CA TYR A 490 5.60 12.77 22.59
C TYR A 490 6.80 13.54 22.02
N TYR A 491 7.31 14.55 22.73
CA TYR A 491 8.56 15.22 22.39
C TYR A 491 9.78 14.67 23.13
N PHE A 492 9.60 13.68 24.02
CA PHE A 492 10.69 13.09 24.78
C PHE A 492 11.05 11.71 24.24
N ASN A 493 12.34 11.40 24.30
CA ASN A 493 12.88 10.11 23.89
C ASN A 493 13.76 9.45 24.96
N ILE A 494 13.99 10.12 26.09
CA ILE A 494 14.58 9.52 27.29
C ILE A 494 13.81 9.94 28.54
N TYR A 495 13.76 9.02 29.50
CA TYR A 495 13.15 9.22 30.81
C TYR A 495 14.07 8.70 31.89
N SER A 496 13.92 9.18 33.12
CA SER A 496 14.48 8.48 34.28
C SER A 496 13.89 7.06 34.38
N LYS A 497 14.58 6.11 35.02
CA LYS A 497 14.07 4.72 35.16
C LYS A 497 12.73 4.63 35.90
N ASP A 498 12.39 5.62 36.73
CA ASP A 498 11.08 5.74 37.38
C ASP A 498 10.02 6.46 36.52
N LYS A 499 10.37 6.80 35.28
CA LYS A 499 9.54 7.47 34.26
C LYS A 499 9.05 8.88 34.61
N LYS A 500 9.60 9.51 35.64
CA LYS A 500 9.15 10.83 36.12
C LYS A 500 9.85 12.00 35.46
N ILE A 501 11.10 11.84 35.05
CA ILE A 501 11.93 12.94 34.60
C ILE A 501 12.26 12.76 33.11
N PRO A 502 11.54 13.45 32.20
CA PRO A 502 11.79 13.35 30.77
C PRO A 502 12.95 14.25 30.30
N ALA A 503 13.52 13.91 29.15
CA ALA A 503 14.37 14.79 28.35
C ALA A 503 14.29 14.45 26.86
N THR A 504 14.72 15.40 26.02
CA THR A 504 14.82 15.23 24.57
C THR A 504 16.29 15.25 24.18
N VAL A 505 16.74 14.19 23.53
CA VAL A 505 18.13 14.01 23.10
C VAL A 505 18.21 13.77 21.62
N VAL A 506 19.10 14.45 20.91
CA VAL A 506 19.20 14.32 19.44
C VAL A 506 20.65 14.16 19.04
N TYR A 507 20.91 13.26 18.09
CA TYR A 507 22.21 13.15 17.44
C TYR A 507 22.10 13.39 15.93
N LEU A 508 22.83 14.41 15.44
CA LEU A 508 22.74 14.84 14.04
C LEU A 508 23.78 14.18 13.12
N GLY A 509 24.81 13.53 13.67
CA GLY A 509 25.99 13.13 12.89
C GLY A 509 26.94 14.30 12.67
N LEU A 510 27.74 14.25 11.60
CA LEU A 510 28.59 15.36 11.16
C LEU A 510 27.73 16.55 10.75
N GLU A 511 27.90 17.69 11.42
CA GLU A 511 27.06 18.86 11.20
C GLU A 511 27.77 20.16 11.57
N THR A 512 27.31 21.29 11.01
CA THR A 512 27.84 22.62 11.34
C THR A 512 27.16 23.23 12.56
N ASP A 513 27.89 24.06 13.32
CA ASP A 513 27.34 24.76 14.50
C ASP A 513 26.07 25.58 14.16
N ASN A 514 26.03 26.19 12.96
CA ASN A 514 24.87 26.95 12.50
C ASN A 514 23.64 26.07 12.29
N ASN A 515 23.79 24.91 11.66
CA ASN A 515 22.69 23.97 11.45
C ASN A 515 22.23 23.34 12.77
N VAL A 516 23.15 23.04 13.68
CA VAL A 516 22.84 22.56 15.03
C VAL A 516 22.00 23.60 15.78
N LYS A 517 22.37 24.89 15.73
CA LYS A 517 21.61 25.96 16.36
C LYS A 517 20.20 26.08 15.77
N LYS A 518 20.07 26.07 14.44
CA LYS A 518 18.77 26.09 13.76
C LYS A 518 17.90 24.90 14.17
N MET A 519 18.48 23.71 14.24
CA MET A 519 17.77 22.51 14.69
C MET A 519 17.36 22.62 16.16
N PHE A 520 18.24 23.12 17.03
CA PHE A 520 17.92 23.36 18.43
C PHE A 520 16.74 24.32 18.56
N ASP A 521 16.78 25.47 17.87
CA ASP A 521 15.71 26.46 17.92
C ASP A 521 14.39 25.86 17.40
N LYS A 522 14.45 25.05 16.34
CA LYS A 522 13.29 24.32 15.81
C LYS A 522 12.67 23.38 16.84
N ILE A 523 13.46 22.52 17.51
CA ILE A 523 12.94 21.58 18.51
C ILE A 523 12.51 22.31 19.78
N ALA A 524 13.29 23.29 20.24
CA ALA A 524 12.97 24.11 21.41
C ALA A 524 11.65 24.86 21.21
N ASN A 525 11.38 25.37 19.99
CA ASN A 525 10.11 26.00 19.65
C ASN A 525 8.91 25.06 19.84
N LEU A 526 9.07 23.77 19.57
CA LEU A 526 8.03 22.76 19.80
C LEU A 526 7.83 22.42 21.28
N LEU A 527 8.83 22.72 22.12
CA LEU A 527 8.88 22.47 23.56
C LEU A 527 8.58 23.72 24.42
N LYS A 528 8.22 24.85 23.80
CA LYS A 528 8.13 26.18 24.46
C LYS A 528 7.15 26.24 25.63
N ASP A 529 6.07 25.46 25.59
CA ASP A 529 4.97 25.58 26.54
C ASP A 529 5.21 24.85 27.88
N SER A 530 6.34 24.16 28.06
CA SER A 530 6.52 23.21 29.19
C SER A 530 7.85 23.32 29.95
N GLN A 531 8.61 24.41 29.82
CA GLN A 531 10.03 24.50 30.28
C GLN A 531 10.93 23.34 29.79
N SER A 532 10.42 22.51 28.89
CA SER A 532 11.04 21.27 28.46
C SER A 532 12.18 21.52 27.46
N GLU A 533 12.21 22.71 26.86
CA GLU A 533 13.37 23.19 26.10
C GLU A 533 14.66 23.25 26.93
N TYR A 534 14.57 23.38 28.26
CA TYR A 534 15.75 23.30 29.13
C TYR A 534 16.26 21.86 29.31
N ARG A 535 15.47 20.86 28.92
CA ARG A 535 15.81 19.43 28.93
C ARG A 535 16.15 18.89 27.54
N LEU A 536 16.39 19.78 26.58
CA LEU A 536 16.85 19.44 25.23
C LEU A 536 18.38 19.46 25.16
N VAL A 537 18.97 18.42 24.56
CA VAL A 537 20.38 18.36 24.21
C VAL A 537 20.55 17.82 22.80
N ILE A 538 21.37 18.51 21.99
CA ILE A 538 21.76 18.05 20.66
C ILE A 538 23.26 17.74 20.66
N TRP A 539 23.61 16.52 20.27
CA TRP A 539 24.98 16.12 19.96
C TRP A 539 25.21 16.08 18.46
N TYR A 540 26.44 16.36 18.05
CA TYR A 540 26.89 16.33 16.66
C TYR A 540 28.40 16.12 16.61
N GLU A 541 28.89 15.67 15.46
CA GLU A 541 30.31 15.54 15.19
C GLU A 541 30.86 16.81 14.55
N SER A 542 32.06 17.19 14.99
CA SER A 542 32.92 18.20 14.39
C SER A 542 34.30 17.59 14.16
N ILE A 543 35.19 18.34 13.50
CA ILE A 543 36.59 17.94 13.28
C ILE A 543 37.32 17.64 14.61
N GLU A 544 36.90 18.30 15.70
CA GLU A 544 37.47 18.15 17.05
C GLU A 544 36.82 16.99 17.85
N GLY A 545 35.88 16.25 17.24
CA GLY A 545 35.12 15.18 17.88
C GLY A 545 33.68 15.58 18.22
N ILE A 546 33.07 14.83 19.14
CA ILE A 546 31.65 14.99 19.52
C ILE A 546 31.47 16.26 20.36
N LYS A 547 30.63 17.17 19.85
CA LYS A 547 30.19 18.39 20.53
C LYS A 547 28.75 18.26 21.00
N LYS A 548 28.34 19.17 21.89
CA LYS A 548 26.98 19.22 22.46
C LYS A 548 26.47 20.65 22.55
N TYR A 549 25.19 20.84 22.22
CA TYR A 549 24.50 22.12 22.26
C TYR A 549 23.25 22.02 23.14
N PHE A 550 23.11 22.93 24.11
CA PHE A 550 22.02 22.96 25.09
C PHE A 550 21.90 24.35 25.76
N LYS A 551 20.76 24.65 26.40
CA LYS A 551 20.58 25.88 27.20
C LYS A 551 21.26 25.74 28.58
N ASN A 552 22.07 26.73 28.96
CA ASN A 552 22.83 26.72 30.22
C ASN A 552 21.98 27.01 31.49
N ASN A 553 20.74 27.46 31.36
CA ASN A 553 19.89 27.84 32.50
C ASN A 553 19.13 26.62 33.06
N LYS A 554 19.04 26.53 34.40
CA LYS A 554 18.23 25.50 35.08
C LYS A 554 16.72 25.79 34.88
N PRO A 555 15.86 24.76 34.81
CA PRO A 555 14.41 24.94 34.89
C PRO A 555 14.07 25.74 36.14
N LYS A 556 13.21 26.76 36.04
CA LYS A 556 12.70 27.47 37.23
C LYS A 556 11.74 26.51 37.94
N ILE A 557 12.15 26.00 39.10
CA ILE A 557 11.27 25.25 40.01
C ILE A 557 10.20 26.22 40.51
N THR A 558 9.13 26.40 39.75
CA THR A 558 7.92 27.08 40.23
C THR A 558 6.69 26.46 39.59
N LYS A 559 5.91 25.81 40.46
CA LYS A 559 4.55 25.28 40.35
C LYS A 559 4.44 23.85 39.80
N SER A 560 4.16 22.97 40.77
CA SER A 560 3.44 21.73 40.58
C SER A 560 2.28 21.89 39.60
N SER A 561 2.09 20.85 38.80
CA SER A 561 0.99 20.60 37.88
C SER A 561 -0.37 20.61 38.60
N ALA A 562 -0.89 21.80 38.88
CA ALA A 562 -2.31 22.03 39.15
C ALA A 562 -2.85 22.90 38.01
N VAL A 563 -3.19 22.27 36.89
CA VAL A 563 -3.90 22.93 35.78
C VAL A 563 -5.30 23.29 36.28
N LYS A 564 -5.58 24.59 36.44
CA LYS A 564 -6.95 25.09 36.60
C LYS A 564 -7.71 24.79 35.31
N ARG A 565 -8.86 24.13 35.43
CA ARG A 565 -9.85 23.98 34.36
C ARG A 565 -10.40 25.36 34.00
N GLU A 566 -10.09 25.85 32.81
CA GLU A 566 -10.92 26.88 32.17
C GLU A 566 -11.95 26.18 31.29
N SER A 567 -13.21 26.36 31.66
CA SER A 567 -14.39 25.94 30.91
C SER A 567 -14.48 26.74 29.61
N PHE A 568 -14.33 26.08 28.47
CA PHE A 568 -14.76 26.66 27.19
C PHE A 568 -16.29 26.71 27.16
N ARG A 569 -16.84 27.93 27.25
CA ARG A 569 -18.22 28.22 26.84
C ARG A 569 -18.34 27.95 25.34
N LYS A 570 -19.34 27.16 24.95
CA LYS A 570 -19.82 27.01 23.58
C LYS A 570 -20.37 28.35 23.09
N GLY A 571 -19.94 28.77 21.90
CA GLY A 571 -20.55 29.82 21.09
C GLY A 571 -20.54 29.36 19.64
N GLU A 572 -21.73 28.97 19.20
CA GLU A 572 -22.30 28.82 17.83
C GLU A 572 -21.47 28.21 16.69
#